data_AF-A0A7J3WAE8-F1
#
_entry.id   AF-A0A7J3WAE8-F1
#
_cell.length_a   1.000
_cell.length_b   1.000
_cell.length_c   1.000
_cell.angle_alpha   90.00
_cell.angle_beta   90.00
_cell.angle_gamma   90.00
#
_symmetry.space_group_name_H-M   'P 1'
#
loop_
_entity.id
_entity.type
_entity.pdbx_description
1 polymer ?
#
loop_
_entity_poly.entity_id
_entity_poly.type
_entity_poly.pdbx_seq_one_letter_code
_entity_poly.pdbx_strand_id
1 'polypeptide(L)'
;MSGEVILQELKKQESELLEQLKKLEERKAQLVNELSELKKKLNDVRDQFKRSRDIYDSYRLEKDMTDLSRRMAPVENELSEVEMKIRGLQRSLSETRKRIEHLEFQQRSKWVREDSGSQT
;
A
#
# COMPACT_ATOMS: atom_id res chain seq x y z
N MET A 1 -9.08 -10.80 -31.37
CA MET A 1 -7.88 -10.25 -30.69
C MET A 1 -6.84 -11.36 -30.62
N SER A 2 -5.64 -11.18 -31.17
CA SER A 2 -4.57 -12.19 -31.12
C SER A 2 -4.11 -12.40 -29.66
N GLY A 3 -3.74 -13.63 -29.28
CA GLY A 3 -3.27 -13.96 -27.92
C GLY A 3 -2.05 -13.14 -27.49
N GLU A 4 -1.22 -12.73 -28.45
CA GLU A 4 -0.09 -11.82 -28.28
C GLU A 4 -0.54 -10.45 -27.73
N VAL A 5 -1.61 -9.88 -28.28
CA VAL A 5 -2.14 -8.56 -27.90
C VAL A 5 -2.67 -8.58 -26.47
N ILE A 6 -3.33 -9.68 -26.08
CA ILE A 6 -3.84 -9.86 -24.72
C ILE A 6 -2.68 -9.98 -23.72
N LEU A 7 -1.61 -10.69 -24.09
CA LEU A 7 -0.42 -10.84 -23.24
C LEU A 7 0.28 -9.49 -23.02
N GLN A 8 0.42 -8.68 -24.07
CA GLN A 8 1.01 -7.34 -23.98
C GLN A 8 0.17 -6.43 -23.08
N GLU A 9 -1.15 -6.45 -23.22
CA GLU A 9 -2.05 -5.67 -22.36
C GLU A 9 -1.94 -6.07 -20.89
N LEU A 10 -1.89 -7.38 -20.60
CA LEU A 10 -1.72 -7.86 -19.22
C LEU A 10 -0.36 -7.46 -18.62
N LYS A 11 0.72 -7.48 -19.41
CA LYS A 11 2.05 -7.03 -18.97
C LYS A 11 2.06 -5.52 -18.69
N LYS A 12 1.35 -4.75 -19.51
CA LYS A 12 1.14 -3.31 -19.26
C LYS A 12 0.35 -3.09 -17.97
N GLN A 13 -0.75 -3.79 -17.78
CA GLN A 13 -1.55 -3.74 -16.54
C GLN A 13 -0.72 -4.12 -15.31
N GLU A 14 0.12 -5.16 -15.39
CA GLU A 14 1.04 -5.52 -14.31
C GLU A 14 1.98 -4.36 -13.96
N SER A 15 2.55 -3.69 -14.97
CA SER A 15 3.45 -2.55 -14.76
C SER A 15 2.75 -1.36 -14.10
N GLU A 16 1.50 -1.07 -14.50
CA GLU A 16 0.70 0.00 -13.90
C GLU A 16 0.34 -0.31 -12.44
N LEU A 17 -0.02 -1.56 -12.14
CA LEU A 17 -0.29 -2.01 -10.77
C LEU A 17 0.95 -1.90 -9.88
N LEU A 18 2.13 -2.25 -10.39
CA LEU A 18 3.40 -2.10 -9.67
C LEU A 18 3.72 -0.64 -9.37
N GLU A 19 3.50 0.26 -10.33
CA GLU A 19 3.74 1.69 -10.13
C GLU A 19 2.79 2.28 -9.07
N GLN A 20 1.51 1.91 -9.12
CA GLN A 20 0.52 2.32 -8.12
C GLN A 20 0.88 1.78 -6.73
N LEU A 21 1.31 0.53 -6.65
CA LEU A 21 1.73 -0.09 -5.39
C LEU A 21 2.93 0.63 -4.78
N LYS A 22 3.94 0.97 -5.60
CA LYS A 22 5.10 1.76 -5.14
C LYS A 22 4.68 3.12 -4.57
N LYS A 23 3.80 3.86 -5.26
CA LYS A 23 3.29 5.15 -4.78
C LYS A 23 2.57 5.03 -3.44
N LEU A 24 1.78 3.96 -3.26
CA LEU A 24 1.09 3.71 -2.00
C LEU A 24 2.04 3.30 -0.87
N GLU A 25 3.09 2.53 -1.16
CA GLU A 25 4.12 2.18 -0.17
C GLU A 25 4.91 3.41 0.29
N GLU A 26 5.25 4.32 -0.63
CA GLU A 26 5.87 5.60 -0.30
C GLU A 26 4.93 6.46 0.57
N ARG A 27 3.65 6.54 0.21
CA ARG A 27 2.64 7.27 1.02
C ARG A 27 2.48 6.65 2.41
N LYS A 28 2.46 5.32 2.50
CA LYS A 28 2.42 4.59 3.78
C LYS A 28 3.62 4.97 4.65
N ALA A 29 4.83 5.01 4.10
CA ALA A 29 6.03 5.37 4.83
C ALA A 29 5.96 6.81 5.37
N GLN A 30 5.45 7.76 4.57
CA GLN A 30 5.23 9.13 5.00
C GLN A 30 4.26 9.21 6.19
N LEU A 31 3.12 8.53 6.10
CA LEU A 31 2.11 8.52 7.17
C LEU A 31 2.65 7.90 8.46
N VAL A 32 3.41 6.81 8.37
CA VAL A 32 4.06 6.19 9.54
C VAL A 32 5.04 7.15 10.22
N ASN A 33 5.81 7.90 9.42
CA ASN A 33 6.73 8.91 9.95
C ASN A 33 5.98 10.06 10.65
N GLU A 34 4.95 10.61 10.00
CA GLU A 34 4.11 11.67 10.58
C GLU A 34 3.49 11.23 11.92
N LEU A 35 2.93 10.03 11.96
CA LEU A 35 2.32 9.45 13.15
C LEU A 35 3.36 9.23 14.27
N SER A 36 4.58 8.80 13.91
CA SER A 36 5.71 8.68 14.84
C SER A 36 6.09 10.02 15.46
N GLU A 37 6.15 11.08 14.66
CA GLU A 37 6.45 12.44 15.14
C GLU A 37 5.34 12.98 16.06
N LEU A 38 4.07 12.76 15.71
CA LEU A 38 2.93 13.14 16.56
C LEU A 38 2.96 12.37 17.89
N LYS A 39 3.28 11.08 17.88
CA LYS A 39 3.44 10.26 19.09
C LYS A 39 4.57 10.75 19.99
N LYS A 40 5.71 11.15 19.40
CA LYS A 40 6.82 11.75 20.16
C LYS A 40 6.36 13.02 20.87
N LYS A 41 5.74 13.96 20.13
CA LYS A 41 5.19 15.19 20.70
C LYS A 41 4.18 14.92 21.81
N LEU A 42 3.30 13.93 21.63
CA LEU A 42 2.32 13.56 22.65
C LEU A 42 3.00 13.03 23.92
N ASN A 43 4.04 12.22 23.79
CA ASN A 43 4.82 11.73 24.93
C ASN A 43 5.55 12.88 25.65
N ASP A 44 6.13 13.81 24.91
CA ASP A 44 6.80 14.99 25.49
C ASP A 44 5.81 15.85 26.30
N VAL A 45 4.62 16.13 25.76
CA VAL A 45 3.55 16.87 26.45
C VAL A 45 3.08 16.10 27.69
N ARG A 46 2.91 14.77 27.59
CA ARG A 46 2.52 13.93 28.72
C ARG A 46 3.58 13.94 29.83
N ASP A 47 4.86 13.96 29.48
CA ASP A 47 5.94 14.02 30.47
C ASP A 47 6.06 15.41 31.11
N GLN A 48 5.77 16.49 30.36
CA GLN A 48 5.61 17.82 30.94
C GLN A 48 4.43 17.87 31.91
N PHE A 49 3.28 17.28 31.55
CA PHE A 49 2.10 17.23 32.40
C PHE A 49 2.38 16.55 33.74
N LYS A 50 3.07 15.40 33.74
CA LYS A 50 3.48 14.70 34.97
C LYS A 50 4.39 15.53 35.89
N ARG A 51 5.17 16.45 35.32
CA ARG A 51 6.09 17.33 36.05
C ARG A 51 5.43 18.63 36.50
N SER A 52 4.31 19.00 35.88
CA SER A 52 3.58 20.22 36.21
C SER A 52 3.02 20.14 37.62
N ARG A 53 3.14 21.25 38.35
CA ARG A 53 2.52 21.46 39.66
C ARG A 53 1.49 22.59 39.63
N ASP A 54 1.44 23.33 38.53
CA ASP A 54 0.52 24.42 38.31
C ASP A 54 -0.74 23.91 37.58
N ILE A 55 -1.91 24.31 38.08
CA ILE A 55 -3.20 23.83 37.60
C ILE A 55 -3.55 24.39 36.21
N TYR A 56 -3.13 25.62 35.90
CA TYR A 56 -3.38 26.25 34.62
C TYR A 56 -2.48 25.66 33.53
N ASP A 57 -1.21 25.41 33.85
CA ASP A 57 -0.30 24.69 32.93
C ASP A 57 -0.80 23.26 32.67
N SER A 58 -1.31 22.58 33.70
CA SER A 58 -1.89 21.24 33.56
C SER A 58 -3.08 21.23 32.61
N TYR A 59 -4.01 22.20 32.74
CA TYR A 59 -5.15 22.34 31.83
C TYR A 59 -4.73 22.62 30.39
N ARG A 60 -3.72 23.49 30.17
CA ARG A 60 -3.16 23.74 28.84
C ARG A 60 -2.59 22.47 28.22
N LEU A 61 -1.80 21.72 28.97
CA LEU A 61 -1.18 20.48 28.50
C LEU A 61 -2.21 19.39 28.20
N GLU A 62 -3.30 19.29 28.97
CA GLU A 62 -4.43 18.39 28.64
C GLU A 62 -5.10 18.74 27.31
N LYS A 63 -5.29 20.03 27.05
CA LYS A 63 -5.80 20.51 25.76
C LYS A 63 -4.84 20.13 24.63
N ASP A 64 -3.55 20.36 24.80
CA ASP A 64 -2.53 20.01 23.80
C ASP A 64 -2.51 18.49 23.51
N MET A 65 -2.62 17.65 24.54
CA MET A 65 -2.75 16.20 24.38
C MET A 65 -4.01 15.81 23.58
N THR A 66 -5.14 16.47 23.87
CA THR A 66 -6.40 16.25 23.16
C THR A 66 -6.30 16.65 21.69
N ASP A 67 -5.70 17.81 21.41
CA ASP A 67 -5.54 18.32 20.05
C ASP A 67 -4.55 17.46 19.24
N LEU A 68 -3.46 16.97 19.86
CA LEU A 68 -2.56 16.00 19.24
C LEU A 68 -3.27 14.68 18.92
N SER A 69 -4.07 14.16 19.84
CA SER A 69 -4.85 12.93 19.63
C SER A 69 -5.84 13.09 18.46
N ARG A 70 -6.50 14.25 18.36
CA ARG A 70 -7.39 14.59 17.24
C ARG A 70 -6.66 14.69 15.90
N ARG A 71 -5.41 15.14 15.89
CA ARG A 71 -4.56 15.18 14.68
C ARG A 71 -4.07 13.81 14.26
N MET A 72 -3.85 12.89 15.20
CA MET A 72 -3.44 11.51 14.89
C MET A 72 -4.55 10.70 14.22
N ALA A 73 -5.80 10.87 14.64
CA ALA A 73 -6.94 10.12 14.13
C ALA A 73 -7.08 10.12 12.57
N PRO A 74 -7.04 11.26 11.86
CA PRO A 74 -7.10 11.26 10.41
C PRO A 74 -5.89 10.57 9.74
N VAL A 75 -4.69 10.69 10.33
CA VAL A 75 -3.48 10.02 9.83
C VAL A 75 -3.60 8.50 9.99
N GLU A 76 -4.12 8.03 11.12
CA GLU A 76 -4.41 6.60 11.37
C GLU A 76 -5.46 6.05 10.41
N ASN A 77 -6.52 6.82 10.14
CA ASN A 77 -7.55 6.43 9.18
C ASN A 77 -6.97 6.33 7.76
N GLU A 78 -6.21 7.35 7.32
CA GLU A 78 -5.58 7.33 6.00
C GLU A 78 -4.60 6.16 5.86
N LEU A 79 -3.81 5.88 6.90
CA LEU A 79 -2.90 4.73 6.92
C LEU A 79 -3.64 3.41 6.72
N SER A 80 -4.76 3.21 7.42
CA SER A 80 -5.61 2.03 7.26
C SER A 80 -6.16 1.91 5.83
N GLU A 81 -6.64 3.00 5.25
CA GLU A 81 -7.13 3.01 3.86
C GLU A 81 -6.03 2.66 2.86
N VAL A 82 -4.83 3.22 3.03
CA VAL A 82 -3.66 2.92 2.18
C VAL A 82 -3.30 1.43 2.29
N GLU A 83 -3.29 0.87 3.50
CA GLU A 83 -3.04 -0.56 3.70
C GLU A 83 -4.10 -1.46 3.07
N MET A 84 -5.37 -1.06 3.11
CA MET A 84 -6.45 -1.76 2.40
C MET A 84 -6.22 -1.73 0.88
N LYS A 85 -5.87 -0.56 0.32
CA LYS A 85 -5.58 -0.40 -1.11
C LYS A 85 -4.38 -1.25 -1.55
N ILE A 86 -3.28 -1.25 -0.78
CA ILE A 86 -2.11 -2.10 -1.05
C ILE A 86 -2.50 -3.58 -1.11
N ARG A 87 -3.27 -4.08 -0.13
CA ARG A 87 -3.76 -5.48 -0.13
C ARG A 87 -4.68 -5.78 -1.32
N GLY A 88 -5.43 -4.79 -1.80
CA GLY A 88 -6.24 -4.91 -3.02
C GLY A 88 -5.35 -5.07 -4.25
N LEU A 89 -4.39 -4.16 -4.45
CA LEU A 89 -3.47 -4.18 -5.58
C LEU A 89 -2.60 -5.44 -5.61
N GLN A 90 -2.12 -5.92 -4.45
CA GLN A 90 -1.35 -7.16 -4.36
C GLN A 90 -2.16 -8.38 -4.84
N ARG A 91 -3.47 -8.40 -4.56
CA ARG A 91 -4.36 -9.45 -5.07
C ARG A 91 -4.53 -9.36 -6.57
N SER A 92 -4.84 -8.16 -7.08
CA SER A 92 -4.95 -7.93 -8.54
C SER A 92 -3.66 -8.28 -9.28
N LEU A 93 -2.49 -7.93 -8.73
CA LEU A 93 -1.20 -8.28 -9.29
C LEU A 93 -1.01 -9.80 -9.38
N SER A 94 -1.37 -10.53 -8.32
CA SER A 94 -1.31 -12.00 -8.29
C SER A 94 -2.21 -12.64 -9.35
N GLU A 95 -3.43 -12.13 -9.51
CA GLU A 95 -4.38 -12.58 -10.52
C GLU A 95 -3.87 -12.32 -11.95
N THR A 96 -3.37 -11.10 -12.21
CA THR A 96 -2.77 -10.73 -13.50
C THR A 96 -1.59 -11.62 -13.85
N ARG A 97 -0.68 -11.88 -12.89
CA ARG A 97 0.48 -12.78 -13.09
C ARG A 97 0.06 -14.20 -13.43
N LYS A 98 -0.92 -14.76 -12.72
CA LYS A 98 -1.47 -16.09 -13.04
C LYS A 98 -2.06 -16.14 -14.44
N ARG A 99 -2.72 -15.05 -14.87
CA ARG A 99 -3.29 -14.98 -16.22
C ARG A 99 -2.22 -14.93 -17.30
N ILE A 100 -1.16 -14.14 -17.07
CA ILE A 100 0.03 -14.09 -17.94
C ILE A 100 0.64 -15.49 -18.07
N GLU A 101 0.94 -16.13 -16.95
CA GLU A 101 1.55 -17.48 -16.91
C GLU A 101 0.71 -18.51 -17.68
N HIS A 102 -0.61 -18.48 -17.47
CA HIS A 102 -1.53 -19.38 -18.17
C HIS A 102 -1.51 -19.17 -19.69
N LEU A 103 -1.51 -17.92 -20.15
CA LEU A 103 -1.47 -17.60 -21.58
C LEU A 103 -0.13 -17.97 -22.20
N GLU A 104 0.99 -17.71 -21.51
CA GLU A 104 2.32 -18.12 -21.96
C GLU A 104 2.45 -19.65 -22.05
N PHE A 105 1.84 -20.38 -21.11
CA PHE A 105 1.77 -21.84 -21.17
C PHE A 105 0.95 -22.34 -22.36
N GLN A 106 -0.21 -21.74 -22.62
CA GLN A 106 -1.04 -22.10 -23.77
C GLN A 106 -0.32 -21.87 -25.11
N GLN A 107 0.39 -20.74 -25.25
CA GLN A 107 1.16 -20.45 -26.46
C GLN A 107 2.27 -21.48 -26.66
N ARG A 108 3.06 -21.78 -25.62
CA ARG A 108 4.10 -22.83 -25.68
C ARG A 108 3.54 -24.21 -26.04
N SER A 109 2.42 -24.59 -25.43
CA SER A 109 1.77 -25.89 -25.68
C SER A 109 1.19 -26.01 -27.09
N LYS A 110 0.78 -24.89 -27.70
CA LYS A 110 0.31 -24.87 -29.09
C LYS A 110 1.47 -25.09 -30.07
N TRP A 111 2.60 -24.40 -29.85
CA TRP A 111 3.82 -24.56 -30.65
C TRP A 111 4.34 -26.00 -30.64
N VAL A 112 4.38 -26.65 -29.46
CA VAL A 112 4.83 -28.05 -29.34
C VAL A 112 3.97 -29.03 -30.17
N ARG A 113 2.67 -28.77 -30.30
CA ARG A 113 1.76 -29.61 -31.10
C ARG A 113 1.98 -29.42 -32.60
N GLU A 114 2.22 -28.19 -33.05
CA GLU A 114 2.45 -27.87 -34.47
C GLU A 114 3.80 -28.43 -34.98
N ASP A 115 4.86 -28.41 -34.16
CA ASP A 115 6.16 -29.01 -34.51
C ASP A 115 6.10 -30.55 -34.57
N SER A 116 5.34 -31.19 -33.68
CA SER A 116 5.20 -32.65 -33.66
C SER A 116 4.29 -33.23 -34.75
N GLY A 117 3.44 -32.39 -35.37
CA GLY A 117 2.52 -32.79 -36.43
C GLY A 117 3.06 -32.67 -37.86
N SER A 118 4.28 -32.16 -38.03
CA SER A 118 4.90 -31.93 -39.34
C SER A 118 5.87 -33.05 -39.78
N GLN A 119 5.87 -34.19 -39.08
CA GLN A 119 6.65 -35.39 -39.40
C GLN A 119 5.75 -36.58 -39.77
N THR A 120 4.96 -36.45 -40.84
CA THR A 120 4.39 -37.58 -41.61
C THR A 120 4.09 -37.10 -43.02
#